data_AF-A0A5M6IJJ8-F1
#
_entry.id   AF-A0A5M6IJJ8-F1
#
_cell.length_a   1.000
_cell.length_b   1.000
_cell.length_c   1.000
_cell.angle_alpha   90.00
_cell.angle_beta   90.00
_cell.angle_gamma   90.00
#
_symmetry.space_group_name_H-M   'P 1'
#
loop_
_entity.id
_entity.type
_entity.pdbx_description
1 polymer ?
#
loop_
_entity_poly.entity_id
_entity_poly.type
_entity_poly.pdbx_seq_one_letter_code
_entity_poly.pdbx_strand_id
1 'polypeptide(L)'
;MQTKGRQDHIIEQAVALARDAAPNLTSILITHYPDIETLDTFRPGETDLGTVAAVNKAVATELAAAGVRVFVQLADRAAFRRWMSGRPDTQENRWAWRDRRHLLHGAAALKALSADPTLAGSRPKLSAAPGSLADRLLDAFADEDSSEFDDLVHDLLAAGRSNVLDLAVRKTGDRLGEEAAEDLLGELLAVAEGAEMGPSGWAELVALPVALPASNVPDAAALRDSLLEAGVLPATDDVRFLPGWRSPEALDSLDPAAVRRVLIDMVAGAEPNDLPPADADKLAGMGFGFLLGLQVDWSIPLWDEVAVNGPPQEPEEDEATPEDAAQAAAFDRWRSAVFDAAGCVVLDLVRLSEVPGEITDFLADAGQQVGGLEEIRAFVAAARREAPDEEVVCRPEIIADGLELSLYTQGGRFLSSMVVTADKLPAKPEEILLVVGSLVPLAKDVPGR
;
A
#
# COMPACT_ATOMS: atom_id res chain seq x y z
N MET A 1 41.00 -11.13 35.85
CA MET A 1 39.97 -12.18 36.02
C MET A 1 38.56 -11.59 36.21
N GLN A 2 38.38 -10.55 37.04
CA GLN A 2 37.04 -9.94 37.27
C GLN A 2 36.42 -9.28 36.04
N THR A 3 37.21 -8.65 35.16
CA THR A 3 36.70 -7.97 33.94
C THR A 3 36.18 -8.97 32.89
N LYS A 4 36.86 -10.11 32.74
CA LYS A 4 36.46 -11.17 31.79
C LYS A 4 35.13 -11.81 32.19
N GLY A 5 34.96 -12.14 33.47
CA GLY A 5 33.69 -12.72 33.96
C GLY A 5 32.50 -11.77 33.86
N ARG A 6 32.72 -10.45 33.98
CA ARG A 6 31.65 -9.46 33.76
C ARG A 6 31.28 -9.35 32.27
N GLN A 7 32.27 -9.35 31.39
CA GLN A 7 32.04 -9.32 29.95
C GLN A 7 31.29 -10.56 29.47
N ASP A 8 31.72 -11.76 29.91
CA ASP A 8 31.06 -13.03 29.57
C ASP A 8 29.58 -13.01 30.01
N HIS A 9 29.27 -12.48 31.19
CA HIS A 9 27.89 -12.36 31.68
C HIS A 9 27.02 -11.41 30.85
N ILE A 10 27.55 -10.27 30.40
CA ILE A 10 26.81 -9.32 29.55
C ILE A 10 26.48 -9.96 28.20
N ILE A 11 27.44 -10.70 27.62
CA ILE A 11 27.24 -11.41 26.37
C ILE A 11 26.17 -12.50 26.52
N GLU A 12 26.23 -13.28 27.60
CA GLU A 12 25.22 -14.33 27.88
C GLU A 12 23.80 -13.76 28.03
N GLN A 13 23.66 -12.62 28.71
CA GLN A 13 22.36 -11.94 28.84
C GLN A 13 21.82 -11.45 27.49
N ALA A 14 22.68 -10.84 26.66
CA ALA A 14 22.28 -10.38 25.34
C ALA A 14 21.88 -11.53 24.41
N VAL A 15 22.59 -12.67 24.48
CA VAL A 15 22.23 -13.88 23.71
C VAL A 15 20.91 -14.48 24.20
N ALA A 16 20.67 -14.53 25.50
CA ALA A 16 19.40 -15.02 26.05
C ALA A 16 18.24 -14.14 25.55
N LEU A 17 18.38 -12.81 25.62
CA LEU A 17 17.38 -11.89 25.11
C LEU A 17 17.17 -12.01 23.59
N ALA A 18 18.25 -12.17 22.82
CA ALA A 18 18.16 -12.37 21.38
C ALA A 18 17.38 -13.64 21.03
N ARG A 19 17.59 -14.73 21.77
CA ARG A 19 16.85 -15.98 21.60
C ARG A 19 15.37 -15.82 21.95
N ASP A 20 15.07 -15.10 23.02
CA ASP A 20 13.69 -14.85 23.46
C ASP A 20 12.95 -13.93 22.48
N ALA A 21 13.65 -12.96 21.86
CA ALA A 21 13.07 -12.03 20.90
C ALA A 21 12.95 -12.57 19.47
N ALA A 22 13.78 -13.55 19.08
CA ALA A 22 13.85 -14.07 17.71
C ALA A 22 12.50 -14.49 17.10
N PRO A 23 11.57 -15.14 17.83
CA PRO A 23 10.27 -15.53 17.26
C PRO A 23 9.41 -14.35 16.79
N ASN A 24 9.63 -13.16 17.35
CA ASN A 24 8.85 -11.95 17.06
C ASN A 24 9.60 -10.97 16.13
N LEU A 25 10.70 -11.42 15.51
CA LEU A 25 11.54 -10.57 14.68
C LEU A 25 11.75 -11.22 13.31
N THR A 26 11.34 -10.54 12.25
CA THR A 26 11.69 -10.91 10.87
C THR A 26 13.04 -10.34 10.45
N SER A 27 13.42 -9.20 11.05
CA SER A 27 14.66 -8.50 10.78
C SER A 27 15.15 -7.69 12.00
N ILE A 28 16.43 -7.35 12.00
CA ILE A 28 17.07 -6.56 13.05
C ILE A 28 18.18 -5.67 12.46
N LEU A 29 18.27 -4.43 12.92
CA LEU A 29 19.38 -3.54 12.62
C LEU A 29 20.38 -3.50 13.78
N ILE A 30 21.67 -3.67 13.49
CA ILE A 30 22.75 -3.60 14.47
C ILE A 30 23.72 -2.48 14.08
N THR A 31 23.98 -1.56 15.00
CA THR A 31 24.98 -0.50 14.79
C THR A 31 26.39 -1.02 15.08
N HIS A 32 27.26 -1.01 14.06
CA HIS A 32 28.67 -1.30 14.23
C HIS A 32 29.46 -0.01 14.45
N TYR A 33 30.20 0.06 15.55
CA TYR A 33 31.05 1.20 15.90
C TYR A 33 32.51 0.91 15.51
N PRO A 34 33.14 1.73 14.65
CA PRO A 34 34.50 1.49 14.20
C PRO A 34 35.57 1.78 15.26
N ASP A 35 35.29 2.71 16.18
CA ASP A 35 36.22 3.17 17.20
C ASP A 35 35.50 3.68 18.47
N ILE A 36 36.26 3.87 19.55
CA ILE A 36 35.74 4.31 20.86
C ILE A 36 35.16 5.72 20.79
N GLU A 37 35.75 6.63 20.00
CA GLU A 37 35.24 8.00 19.87
C GLU A 37 33.87 8.03 19.19
N THR A 38 33.64 7.14 18.24
CA THR A 38 32.36 6.97 17.56
C THR A 38 31.35 6.34 18.49
N LEU A 39 31.72 5.29 19.24
CA LEU A 39 30.84 4.72 20.28
C LEU A 39 30.42 5.79 21.29
N ASP A 40 31.36 6.55 21.85
CA ASP A 40 31.07 7.60 22.84
C ASP A 40 30.20 8.72 22.26
N THR A 41 30.31 9.01 20.96
CA THR A 41 29.44 10.00 20.31
C THR A 41 27.97 9.54 20.28
N PHE A 42 27.73 8.26 20.01
CA PHE A 42 26.38 7.69 19.91
C PHE A 42 25.82 7.30 21.28
N ARG A 43 26.70 6.83 22.17
CA ARG A 43 26.40 6.32 23.51
C ARG A 43 27.39 6.88 24.54
N PRO A 44 27.24 8.16 24.93
CA PRO A 44 28.07 8.79 25.92
C PRO A 44 28.05 8.01 27.24
N GLY A 45 29.24 7.72 27.76
CA GLY A 45 29.41 6.93 28.98
C GLY A 45 29.54 5.43 28.77
N GLU A 46 29.29 4.92 27.56
CA GLU A 46 29.63 3.54 27.18
C GLU A 46 31.01 3.53 26.52
N THR A 47 32.03 3.01 27.22
CA THR A 47 33.43 3.13 26.78
C THR A 47 34.08 1.80 26.38
N ASP A 48 33.36 0.69 26.46
CA ASP A 48 33.91 -0.63 26.16
C ASP A 48 33.49 -1.12 24.78
N LEU A 49 34.20 -0.62 23.76
CA LEU A 49 34.03 -1.06 22.37
C LEU A 49 34.18 -2.57 22.20
N GLY A 50 35.06 -3.21 22.98
CA GLY A 50 35.30 -4.65 22.89
C GLY A 50 34.11 -5.47 23.36
N THR A 51 33.46 -5.04 24.44
CA THR A 51 32.22 -5.67 24.91
C THR A 51 31.07 -5.44 23.93
N VAL A 52 30.87 -4.21 23.42
CA VAL A 52 29.82 -3.93 22.43
C VAL A 52 30.01 -4.76 21.16
N ALA A 53 31.23 -4.84 20.63
CA ALA A 53 31.52 -5.65 19.44
C ALA A 53 31.27 -7.14 19.68
N ALA A 54 31.63 -7.65 20.87
CA ALA A 54 31.37 -9.04 21.24
C ALA A 54 29.87 -9.35 21.38
N VAL A 55 29.11 -8.43 21.99
CA VAL A 55 27.64 -8.52 22.09
C VAL A 55 27.02 -8.52 20.70
N ASN A 56 27.33 -7.52 19.86
CA ASN A 56 26.80 -7.42 18.49
C ASN A 56 27.07 -8.69 17.68
N LYS A 57 28.28 -9.25 17.78
CA LYS A 57 28.63 -10.51 17.12
C LYS A 57 27.78 -11.68 17.64
N ALA A 58 27.67 -11.83 18.95
CA ALA A 58 26.95 -12.94 19.56
C ALA A 58 25.45 -12.88 19.24
N VAL A 59 24.84 -11.70 19.37
CA VAL A 59 23.44 -11.43 19.01
C VAL A 59 23.20 -11.69 17.53
N ALA A 60 24.04 -11.16 16.63
CA ALA A 60 23.89 -11.39 15.19
C ALA A 60 23.98 -12.87 14.83
N THR A 61 24.87 -13.62 15.50
CA THR A 61 25.02 -15.06 15.29
C THR A 61 23.76 -15.82 15.73
N GLU A 62 23.21 -15.51 16.90
CA GLU A 62 22.02 -16.16 17.43
C GLU A 62 20.79 -15.85 16.56
N LEU A 63 20.57 -14.57 16.24
CA LEU A 63 19.43 -14.11 15.43
C LEU A 63 19.50 -14.69 14.01
N ALA A 64 20.67 -14.64 13.35
CA ALA A 64 20.83 -15.22 12.02
C ALA A 64 20.63 -16.75 12.02
N ALA A 65 21.05 -17.45 13.07
CA ALA A 65 20.81 -18.89 13.21
C ALA A 65 19.33 -19.24 13.41
N ALA A 66 18.54 -18.32 13.98
CA ALA A 66 17.10 -18.42 14.11
C ALA A 66 16.33 -18.00 12.84
N GLY A 67 17.03 -17.55 11.79
CA GLY A 67 16.41 -17.11 10.54
C GLY A 67 16.11 -15.60 10.47
N VAL A 68 16.40 -14.84 11.53
CA VAL A 68 16.19 -13.38 11.55
C VAL A 68 17.20 -12.69 10.65
N ARG A 69 16.73 -11.77 9.81
CA ARG A 69 17.60 -11.03 8.87
C ARG A 69 18.40 -9.95 9.61
N VAL A 70 19.72 -10.06 9.56
CA VAL A 70 20.63 -9.11 10.22
C VAL A 70 21.09 -8.04 9.23
N PHE A 71 20.71 -6.80 9.51
CA PHE A 71 21.23 -5.59 8.88
C PHE A 71 22.28 -4.94 9.76
N VAL A 72 23.29 -4.34 9.15
CA VAL A 72 24.34 -3.61 9.87
C VAL A 72 24.49 -2.21 9.32
N GLN A 73 24.33 -1.22 10.17
CA GLN A 73 24.74 0.16 9.87
C GLN A 73 26.11 0.44 10.45
N LEU A 74 26.98 1.03 9.65
CA LEU A 74 28.28 1.51 10.11
C LEU A 74 28.10 2.90 10.72
N ALA A 75 28.44 3.07 11.99
CA ALA A 75 28.31 4.35 12.65
C ALA A 75 29.23 5.41 12.00
N ASP A 76 28.64 6.47 11.44
CA ASP A 76 29.36 7.63 10.91
C ASP A 76 29.15 8.84 11.83
N ARG A 77 30.21 9.22 12.51
CA ARG A 77 30.23 10.35 13.45
C ARG A 77 29.84 11.68 12.80
N ALA A 78 30.27 11.94 11.57
CA ALA A 78 29.96 13.19 10.87
C ALA A 78 28.50 13.21 10.40
N ALA A 79 28.00 12.09 9.88
CA ALA A 79 26.59 11.96 9.51
C ALA A 79 25.67 12.10 10.71
N PHE A 80 26.00 11.43 11.82
CA PHE A 80 25.24 11.52 13.05
C PHE A 80 25.21 12.93 13.65
N ARG A 81 26.34 13.65 13.66
CA ARG A 81 26.36 15.05 14.10
C ARG A 81 25.50 15.97 13.24
N ARG A 82 25.46 15.74 11.92
CA ARG A 82 24.55 16.47 11.03
C ARG A 82 23.09 16.15 11.34
N TRP A 83 22.77 14.89 11.63
CA TRP A 83 21.43 14.46 12.03
C TRP A 83 20.98 15.12 13.34
N MET A 84 21.84 15.10 14.36
CA MET A 84 21.56 15.69 15.67
C MET A 84 21.51 17.22 15.65
N SER A 85 21.95 17.88 14.57
CA SER A 85 21.94 19.33 14.44
C SER A 85 20.51 19.87 14.52
N GLY A 86 20.23 20.67 15.55
CA GLY A 86 18.90 21.25 15.79
C GLY A 86 17.92 20.34 16.51
N ARG A 87 18.36 19.16 16.97
CA ARG A 87 17.54 18.20 17.72
C ARG A 87 17.93 18.16 19.20
N PRO A 88 16.98 17.90 20.12
CA PRO A 88 17.29 17.59 21.51
C PRO A 88 18.20 16.37 21.61
N ASP A 89 19.20 16.42 22.50
CA ASP A 89 20.11 15.29 22.72
C ASP A 89 19.47 14.25 23.67
N THR A 90 18.53 13.46 23.13
CA THR A 90 17.80 12.39 23.84
C THR A 90 18.14 11.03 23.25
N GLN A 91 18.03 9.97 24.06
CA GLN A 91 18.28 8.60 23.62
C GLN A 91 17.41 8.22 22.41
N GLU A 92 16.13 8.58 22.44
CA GLU A 92 15.18 8.43 21.33
C GLU A 92 15.68 9.07 20.03
N ASN A 93 16.19 10.31 20.06
CA ASN A 93 16.70 10.98 18.86
C ASN A 93 17.97 10.33 18.31
N ARG A 94 18.80 9.75 19.18
CA ARG A 94 19.99 9.01 18.77
C ARG A 94 19.63 7.67 18.15
N TRP A 95 18.67 6.98 18.76
CA TRP A 95 18.09 5.75 18.24
C TRP A 95 17.37 5.97 16.91
N ALA A 96 16.66 7.09 16.72
CA ALA A 96 16.03 7.41 15.45
C ALA A 96 17.01 7.61 14.27
N TRP A 97 18.32 7.71 14.53
CA TRP A 97 19.30 7.77 13.45
C TRP A 97 19.44 6.42 12.74
N ARG A 98 19.27 6.46 11.41
CA ARG A 98 19.43 5.31 10.50
C ARG A 98 20.28 5.74 9.31
N ASP A 99 21.39 5.04 9.02
CA ASP A 99 22.13 5.28 7.77
C ASP A 99 21.45 4.56 6.60
N ARG A 100 20.37 5.17 6.09
CA ARG A 100 19.55 4.64 4.99
C ARG A 100 20.31 4.41 3.68
N ARG A 101 21.56 4.87 3.55
CA ARG A 101 22.34 4.79 2.31
C ARG A 101 23.40 3.69 2.30
N HIS A 102 23.85 3.25 3.47
CA HIS A 102 25.01 2.35 3.57
C HIS A 102 24.74 1.16 4.50
N LEU A 103 23.52 0.64 4.51
CA LEU A 103 23.22 -0.60 5.20
C LEU A 103 23.92 -1.79 4.53
N LEU A 104 24.61 -2.57 5.34
CA LEU A 104 25.09 -3.89 4.96
C LEU A 104 23.98 -4.90 5.26
N HIS A 105 23.84 -5.89 4.37
CA HIS A 105 22.89 -6.99 4.51
C HIS A 105 23.56 -8.34 4.26
N GLY A 106 22.90 -9.41 4.70
CA GLY A 106 23.33 -10.80 4.47
C GLY A 106 24.78 -11.08 4.89
N ALA A 107 25.53 -11.79 4.04
CA ALA A 107 26.90 -12.19 4.35
C ALA A 107 27.85 -11.00 4.60
N ALA A 108 27.60 -9.85 3.97
CA ALA A 108 28.40 -8.64 4.19
C ALA A 108 28.16 -8.06 5.59
N ALA A 109 26.91 -8.05 6.05
CA ALA A 109 26.55 -7.61 7.41
C ALA A 109 27.22 -8.49 8.47
N LEU A 110 27.06 -9.82 8.36
CA LEU A 110 27.66 -10.76 9.31
C LEU A 110 29.19 -10.68 9.32
N LYS A 111 29.81 -10.51 8.14
CA LYS A 111 31.26 -10.31 8.04
C LYS A 111 31.73 -9.02 8.73
N ALA A 112 30.97 -7.92 8.62
CA ALA A 112 31.30 -6.68 9.31
C ALA A 112 31.29 -6.83 10.84
N LEU A 113 30.41 -7.69 11.36
CA LEU A 113 30.35 -8.04 12.79
C LEU A 113 31.31 -9.17 13.19
N SER A 114 32.14 -9.68 12.28
CA SER A 114 32.99 -10.86 12.50
C SER A 114 32.21 -12.12 12.90
N ALA A 115 30.95 -12.23 12.48
CA ALA A 115 30.10 -13.42 12.58
C ALA A 115 30.29 -14.33 11.34
N ASP A 116 29.71 -15.54 11.39
CA ASP A 116 29.81 -16.51 10.30
C ASP A 116 28.92 -16.07 9.12
N PRO A 117 29.47 -15.71 7.95
CA PRO A 117 28.68 -15.26 6.81
C PRO A 117 27.79 -16.36 6.21
N THR A 118 28.02 -17.63 6.53
CA THR A 118 27.18 -18.74 6.05
C THR A 118 25.82 -18.79 6.74
N LEU A 119 25.66 -18.10 7.86
CA LEU A 119 24.38 -17.94 8.57
C LEU A 119 23.46 -16.91 7.92
N ALA A 120 23.96 -16.07 7.01
CA ALA A 120 23.12 -15.22 6.19
C ALA A 120 22.36 -16.12 5.23
N GLY A 121 21.17 -16.56 5.64
CA GLY A 121 20.20 -17.40 4.92
C GLY A 121 20.68 -18.01 3.60
N SER A 122 20.81 -19.33 3.56
CA SER A 122 20.83 -20.02 2.26
C SER A 122 19.46 -19.81 1.61
N ARG A 123 19.41 -19.27 0.37
CA ARG A 123 18.19 -19.34 -0.46
C ARG A 123 17.57 -20.74 -0.30
N PRO A 124 16.28 -20.87 0.00
CA PRO A 124 15.66 -22.18 0.04
C PRO A 124 15.89 -22.84 -1.32
N LYS A 125 16.39 -24.06 -1.29
CA LYS A 125 16.41 -24.88 -2.49
C LYS A 125 14.99 -25.40 -2.61
N LEU A 126 14.29 -25.06 -3.71
CA LEU A 126 13.05 -25.72 -4.13
C LEU A 126 13.20 -27.22 -3.86
N SER A 127 12.56 -27.68 -2.78
CA SER A 127 12.86 -28.99 -2.20
C SER A 127 12.40 -30.09 -3.16
N ALA A 128 13.04 -31.25 -3.10
CA ALA A 128 12.62 -32.45 -3.85
C ALA A 128 11.38 -33.13 -3.21
N ALA A 129 10.45 -32.34 -2.66
CA ALA A 129 9.19 -32.84 -2.12
C ALA A 129 8.38 -33.52 -3.24
N PRO A 130 7.64 -34.61 -2.93
CA PRO A 130 6.85 -35.31 -3.93
C PRO A 130 5.70 -34.45 -4.46
N GLY A 131 5.44 -34.52 -5.76
CA GLY A 131 4.39 -33.74 -6.44
C GLY A 131 4.96 -32.73 -7.44
N SER A 132 4.08 -32.14 -8.27
CA SER A 132 4.49 -31.01 -9.12
C SER A 132 4.50 -29.73 -8.30
N LEU A 133 5.38 -28.78 -8.63
CA LEU A 133 5.45 -27.48 -7.92
C LEU A 133 4.11 -26.72 -7.98
N ALA A 134 3.36 -26.86 -9.07
CA ALA A 134 2.03 -26.27 -9.19
C ALA A 134 1.02 -26.93 -8.24
N ASP A 135 1.04 -28.25 -8.06
CA ASP A 135 0.13 -28.90 -7.10
C ASP A 135 0.50 -28.50 -5.65
N ARG A 136 1.78 -28.39 -5.33
CA ARG A 136 2.23 -27.90 -4.01
C ARG A 136 1.79 -26.46 -3.73
N LEU A 137 1.85 -25.60 -4.75
CA LEU A 137 1.38 -24.23 -4.63
C LEU A 137 -0.13 -24.16 -4.37
N LEU A 138 -0.91 -25.04 -5.02
CA LEU A 138 -2.35 -25.17 -4.76
C LEU A 138 -2.64 -25.67 -3.34
N ASP A 139 -1.88 -26.66 -2.87
CA ASP A 139 -2.05 -27.21 -1.52
C ASP A 139 -1.70 -26.14 -0.46
N ALA A 140 -0.64 -25.34 -0.68
CA ALA A 140 -0.27 -24.24 0.19
C ALA A 140 -1.29 -23.08 0.17
N PHE A 141 -1.84 -22.74 -1.00
CA PHE A 141 -2.89 -21.73 -1.13
C PHE A 141 -4.17 -22.13 -0.37
N ALA A 142 -4.48 -23.42 -0.31
CA ALA A 142 -5.63 -23.92 0.45
C ALA A 142 -5.39 -23.93 1.97
N ASP A 143 -4.16 -23.73 2.42
CA ASP A 143 -3.76 -23.67 3.83
C ASP A 143 -3.50 -22.21 4.24
N GLU A 144 -4.60 -21.48 4.47
CA GLU A 144 -4.65 -20.03 4.75
C GLU A 144 -3.77 -19.60 5.94
N ASP A 145 -3.44 -20.52 6.86
CA ASP A 145 -2.64 -20.24 8.06
C ASP A 145 -1.12 -20.40 7.84
N SER A 146 -0.68 -20.75 6.62
CA SER A 146 0.71 -21.11 6.35
C SER A 146 1.47 -20.06 5.54
N SER A 147 2.67 -19.68 6.01
CA SER A 147 3.61 -18.86 5.22
C SER A 147 4.24 -19.63 4.04
N GLU A 148 3.89 -20.92 3.86
CA GLU A 148 4.46 -21.77 2.79
C GLU A 148 4.06 -21.27 1.40
N PHE A 149 2.88 -20.67 1.27
CA PHE A 149 2.43 -20.11 -0.01
C PHE A 149 3.36 -18.97 -0.47
N ASP A 150 3.52 -17.93 0.34
CA ASP A 150 4.36 -16.76 0.04
C ASP A 150 5.81 -17.16 -0.25
N ASP A 151 6.38 -18.01 0.61
CA ASP A 151 7.75 -18.53 0.45
C ASP A 151 7.93 -19.23 -0.90
N LEU A 152 6.99 -20.10 -1.27
CA LEU A 152 7.05 -20.85 -2.53
C LEU A 152 6.89 -19.91 -3.74
N VAL A 153 6.02 -18.91 -3.67
CA VAL A 153 5.82 -17.94 -4.75
C VAL A 153 7.07 -17.07 -4.92
N HIS A 154 7.64 -16.56 -3.83
CA HIS A 154 8.92 -15.83 -3.85
C HIS A 154 10.02 -16.65 -4.51
N ASP A 155 10.16 -17.93 -4.14
CA ASP A 155 11.15 -18.85 -4.72
C ASP A 155 10.93 -19.07 -6.23
N LEU A 156 9.68 -19.28 -6.65
CA LEU A 156 9.32 -19.49 -8.05
C LEU A 156 9.58 -18.24 -8.90
N LEU A 157 9.24 -17.06 -8.40
CA LEU A 157 9.51 -15.78 -9.04
C LEU A 157 11.02 -15.52 -9.14
N ALA A 158 11.77 -15.74 -8.05
CA ALA A 158 13.23 -15.59 -8.03
C ALA A 158 13.94 -16.58 -8.98
N ALA A 159 13.36 -17.76 -9.19
CA ALA A 159 13.85 -18.77 -10.13
C ALA A 159 13.38 -18.55 -11.58
N GLY A 160 12.57 -17.52 -11.85
CA GLY A 160 12.02 -17.23 -13.19
C GLY A 160 11.07 -18.32 -13.69
N ARG A 161 10.31 -18.97 -12.80
CA ARG A 161 9.44 -20.12 -13.09
C ARG A 161 7.97 -19.70 -13.25
N SER A 162 7.71 -18.61 -13.99
CA SER A 162 6.37 -18.08 -14.24
C SER A 162 5.40 -19.12 -14.82
N ASN A 163 5.92 -20.02 -15.66
CA ASN A 163 5.14 -21.10 -16.25
C ASN A 163 4.53 -22.07 -15.22
N VAL A 164 5.07 -22.12 -13.99
CA VAL A 164 4.50 -22.91 -12.88
C VAL A 164 3.32 -22.16 -12.25
N LEU A 165 3.43 -20.84 -12.11
CA LEU A 165 2.35 -19.97 -11.61
C LEU A 165 1.15 -20.03 -12.57
N ASP A 166 1.40 -19.87 -13.88
CA ASP A 166 0.35 -19.98 -14.91
C ASP A 166 -0.35 -21.34 -14.87
N LEU A 167 0.40 -22.41 -14.64
CA LEU A 167 -0.15 -23.77 -14.54
C LEU A 167 -0.99 -23.93 -13.27
N ALA A 168 -0.60 -23.31 -12.17
CA ALA A 168 -1.37 -23.31 -10.93
C ALA A 168 -2.72 -22.62 -11.13
N VAL A 169 -2.73 -21.38 -11.65
CA VAL A 169 -3.97 -20.63 -11.94
C VAL A 169 -4.91 -21.43 -12.85
N ARG A 170 -4.40 -22.01 -13.94
CA ARG A 170 -5.22 -22.84 -14.84
C ARG A 170 -5.79 -24.07 -14.15
N LYS A 171 -4.99 -24.77 -13.33
CA LYS A 171 -5.45 -25.94 -12.57
C LYS A 171 -6.53 -25.56 -11.55
N THR A 172 -6.40 -24.40 -10.91
CA THR A 172 -7.40 -23.86 -9.99
C THR A 172 -8.69 -23.57 -10.75
N GLY A 173 -8.62 -22.91 -11.90
CA GLY A 173 -9.77 -22.69 -12.78
C GLY A 173 -10.48 -23.98 -13.20
N ASP A 174 -9.71 -24.98 -13.62
CA ASP A 174 -10.24 -26.29 -14.05
C ASP A 174 -10.89 -27.08 -12.91
N ARG A 175 -10.46 -26.89 -11.65
CA ARG A 175 -10.88 -27.70 -10.49
C ARG A 175 -11.91 -27.02 -9.60
N LEU A 176 -11.73 -25.72 -9.35
CA LEU A 176 -12.45 -24.93 -8.35
C LEU A 176 -13.31 -23.82 -8.96
N GLY A 177 -13.09 -23.47 -10.23
CA GLY A 177 -13.85 -22.44 -10.95
C GLY A 177 -13.05 -21.17 -11.22
N GLU A 178 -13.61 -20.30 -12.05
CA GLU A 178 -12.98 -19.06 -12.51
C GLU A 178 -12.72 -18.07 -11.36
N GLU A 179 -13.69 -17.89 -10.46
CA GLU A 179 -13.58 -17.06 -9.25
C GLU A 179 -12.37 -17.46 -8.39
N ALA A 180 -12.22 -18.75 -8.07
CA ALA A 180 -11.06 -19.23 -7.32
C ALA A 180 -9.72 -19.05 -8.06
N ALA A 181 -9.74 -19.02 -9.40
CA ALA A 181 -8.55 -18.75 -10.20
C ALA A 181 -8.18 -17.26 -10.19
N GLU A 182 -9.18 -16.38 -10.16
CA GLU A 182 -9.03 -14.93 -9.97
C GLU A 182 -8.49 -14.63 -8.56
N ASP A 183 -9.03 -15.27 -7.52
CA ASP A 183 -8.54 -15.13 -6.13
C ASP A 183 -7.05 -15.53 -6.03
N LEU A 184 -6.69 -16.71 -6.54
CA LEU A 184 -5.29 -17.15 -6.56
C LEU A 184 -4.41 -16.19 -7.36
N LEU A 185 -4.89 -15.66 -8.49
CA LEU A 185 -4.12 -14.68 -9.26
C LEU A 185 -3.91 -13.39 -8.46
N GLY A 186 -4.92 -12.93 -7.72
CA GLY A 186 -4.83 -11.80 -6.79
C GLY A 186 -3.72 -12.01 -5.75
N GLU A 187 -3.72 -13.14 -5.06
CA GLU A 187 -2.67 -13.46 -4.08
C GLU A 187 -1.28 -13.54 -4.71
N LEU A 188 -1.16 -14.13 -5.91
CA LEU A 188 0.11 -14.17 -6.63
C LEU A 188 0.63 -12.78 -7.01
N LEU A 189 -0.26 -11.85 -7.35
CA LEU A 189 0.09 -10.45 -7.63
C LEU A 189 0.51 -9.74 -6.34
N ALA A 190 -0.20 -9.96 -5.23
CA ALA A 190 0.12 -9.42 -3.91
C ALA A 190 1.50 -9.87 -3.39
N VAL A 191 1.87 -11.13 -3.63
CA VAL A 191 3.25 -11.58 -3.32
C VAL A 191 4.27 -11.01 -4.30
N ALA A 192 3.90 -10.77 -5.56
CA ALA A 192 4.82 -10.28 -6.60
C ALA A 192 5.21 -8.80 -6.45
N GLU A 193 4.35 -7.98 -5.86
CA GLU A 193 4.57 -6.54 -5.66
C GLU A 193 5.51 -6.21 -4.49
N GLY A 194 5.66 -7.10 -3.51
CA GLY A 194 6.60 -6.98 -2.38
C GLY A 194 7.74 -8.00 -2.45
N ALA A 195 8.96 -7.64 -2.06
CA ALA A 195 10.03 -8.63 -1.85
C ALA A 195 11.17 -8.15 -0.97
N GLU A 196 11.93 -9.15 -0.51
CA GLU A 196 13.18 -8.95 0.19
C GLU A 196 14.29 -8.37 -0.70
N MET A 197 14.26 -7.06 -0.91
CA MET A 197 15.25 -6.35 -1.71
C MET A 197 15.40 -4.89 -1.28
N GLY A 198 16.33 -4.19 -1.92
CA GLY A 198 16.61 -2.79 -1.61
C GLY A 198 17.40 -2.60 -0.31
N PRO A 199 17.62 -1.33 0.09
CA PRO A 199 18.56 -0.99 1.15
C PRO A 199 18.04 -1.28 2.56
N SER A 200 16.72 -1.29 2.78
CA SER A 200 16.11 -1.74 4.04
C SER A 200 15.87 -3.25 4.08
N GLY A 201 15.95 -3.92 2.93
CA GLY A 201 15.70 -5.36 2.80
C GLY A 201 14.23 -5.75 2.65
N TRP A 202 13.32 -4.78 2.56
CA TRP A 202 12.00 -4.98 1.99
C TRP A 202 11.64 -3.80 1.10
N ALA A 203 11.04 -4.08 -0.06
CA ALA A 203 10.54 -3.07 -0.95
C ALA A 203 9.26 -3.54 -1.61
N GLU A 204 8.34 -2.60 -1.84
CA GLU A 204 6.99 -2.88 -2.31
C GLU A 204 6.55 -1.87 -3.37
N LEU A 205 5.78 -2.34 -4.35
CA LEU A 205 5.13 -1.47 -5.33
C LEU A 205 3.83 -0.93 -4.75
N VAL A 206 3.73 0.39 -4.71
CA VAL A 206 2.52 1.11 -4.32
C VAL A 206 2.03 1.95 -5.48
N ALA A 207 0.75 2.28 -5.48
CA ALA A 207 0.13 3.10 -6.51
C ALA A 207 -0.80 4.13 -5.88
N LEU A 208 -0.81 5.33 -6.46
CA LEU A 208 -1.77 6.38 -6.13
C LEU A 208 -2.73 6.53 -7.31
N PRO A 209 -3.93 5.93 -7.28
CA PRO A 209 -4.93 6.07 -8.32
C PRO A 209 -5.54 7.48 -8.29
N VAL A 210 -5.87 8.00 -9.46
CA VAL A 210 -6.43 9.34 -9.63
C VAL A 210 -7.51 9.30 -10.70
N ALA A 211 -8.72 9.75 -10.35
CA ALA A 211 -9.76 10.06 -11.31
C ALA A 211 -9.41 11.39 -12.01
N LEU A 212 -9.19 11.32 -13.32
CA LEU A 212 -8.67 12.41 -14.13
C LEU A 212 -9.80 13.17 -14.83
N PRO A 213 -9.71 14.50 -14.94
CA PRO A 213 -10.68 15.28 -15.69
C PRO A 213 -10.52 15.05 -17.21
N ALA A 214 -11.64 14.96 -17.92
CA ALA A 214 -11.68 14.63 -19.35
C ALA A 214 -11.00 15.64 -20.30
N SER A 215 -10.62 16.83 -19.81
CA SER A 215 -10.13 17.93 -20.66
C SER A 215 -8.71 18.40 -20.35
N ASN A 216 -8.13 18.03 -19.20
CA ASN A 216 -6.80 18.49 -18.82
C ASN A 216 -6.17 17.57 -17.77
N VAL A 217 -5.45 16.53 -18.20
CA VAL A 217 -4.73 15.64 -17.29
C VAL A 217 -3.63 16.45 -16.57
N PRO A 218 -3.64 16.50 -15.22
CA PRO A 218 -2.62 17.23 -14.46
C PRO A 218 -1.22 16.64 -14.68
N ASP A 219 -0.19 17.46 -14.46
CA ASP A 219 1.19 16.99 -14.50
C ASP A 219 1.47 16.00 -13.35
N ALA A 220 1.86 14.78 -13.71
CA ALA A 220 2.16 13.71 -12.76
C ALA A 220 3.30 14.09 -11.80
N ALA A 221 4.33 14.78 -12.31
CA ALA A 221 5.48 15.17 -11.51
C ALA A 221 5.09 16.23 -10.47
N ALA A 222 4.33 17.25 -10.87
CA ALA A 222 3.79 18.25 -9.94
C ALA A 222 2.90 17.62 -8.86
N LEU A 223 2.02 16.67 -9.22
CA LEU A 223 1.17 15.99 -8.24
C LEU A 223 2.00 15.20 -7.23
N ARG A 224 2.95 14.38 -7.71
CA ARG A 224 3.92 13.67 -6.87
C ARG A 224 4.65 14.61 -5.92
N ASP A 225 5.22 15.69 -6.44
CA ASP A 225 6.04 16.60 -5.64
C ASP A 225 5.19 17.26 -4.55
N SER A 226 3.93 17.60 -4.85
CA SER A 226 2.99 18.14 -3.87
C SER A 226 2.65 17.15 -2.75
N LEU A 227 2.54 15.85 -3.04
CA LEU A 227 2.30 14.80 -2.05
C LEU A 227 3.48 14.68 -1.08
N LEU A 228 4.70 14.62 -1.63
CA LEU A 228 5.92 14.49 -0.85
C LEU A 228 6.16 15.73 0.03
N GLU A 229 5.86 16.93 -0.49
CA GLU A 229 5.96 18.19 0.27
C GLU A 229 4.89 18.32 1.36
N ALA A 230 3.72 17.72 1.17
CA ALA A 230 2.64 17.75 2.15
C ALA A 230 2.95 16.95 3.42
N GLY A 231 3.96 16.06 3.39
CA GLY A 231 4.40 15.29 4.54
C GLY A 231 3.33 14.30 5.04
N VAL A 232 2.54 13.75 4.11
CA VAL A 232 1.40 12.85 4.39
C VAL A 232 1.79 11.38 4.50
N LEU A 233 3.07 11.06 4.28
CA LEU A 233 3.60 9.69 4.36
C LEU A 233 4.25 9.47 5.74
N PRO A 234 4.25 8.23 6.26
CA PRO A 234 4.89 7.93 7.54
C PRO A 234 6.39 8.25 7.49
N ALA A 235 6.96 8.69 8.61
CA ALA A 235 8.40 9.02 8.67
C ALA A 235 9.31 7.79 8.48
N THR A 236 8.77 6.60 8.74
CA THR A 236 9.42 5.29 8.55
C THR A 236 9.42 4.85 7.10
N ASP A 237 8.51 5.35 6.27
CA ASP A 237 8.47 4.98 4.85
C ASP A 237 9.30 5.92 4.00
N ASP A 238 9.99 5.34 3.02
CA ASP A 238 10.62 6.08 1.92
C ASP A 238 9.91 5.69 0.62
N VAL A 239 8.95 6.51 0.21
CA VAL A 239 8.18 6.31 -1.03
C VAL A 239 8.77 7.14 -2.17
N ARG A 240 9.02 6.47 -3.30
CA ARG A 240 9.60 7.09 -4.50
C ARG A 240 8.74 6.80 -5.71
N PHE A 241 8.05 7.82 -6.22
CA PHE A 241 7.24 7.68 -7.43
C PHE A 241 8.05 7.90 -8.72
N LEU A 242 7.73 7.10 -9.73
CA LEU A 242 8.22 7.33 -11.08
C LEU A 242 7.67 8.64 -11.67
N PRO A 243 8.41 9.26 -12.61
CA PRO A 243 7.85 10.33 -13.39
C PRO A 243 6.78 9.78 -14.36
N GLY A 244 5.69 10.53 -14.51
CA GLY A 244 4.64 10.26 -15.50
C GLY A 244 3.57 9.27 -15.03
N TRP A 245 2.40 9.38 -15.69
CA TRP A 245 1.24 8.55 -15.43
C TRP A 245 1.40 7.12 -15.92
N ARG A 246 0.69 6.19 -15.28
CA ARG A 246 0.46 4.82 -15.76
C ARG A 246 -1.04 4.59 -15.96
N SER A 247 -1.39 3.70 -16.88
CA SER A 247 -2.79 3.42 -17.22
C SER A 247 -3.27 2.13 -16.56
N PRO A 248 -4.49 2.08 -16.00
CA PRO A 248 -5.09 0.86 -15.46
C PRO A 248 -5.07 -0.31 -16.45
N GLU A 249 -5.34 -0.08 -17.73
CA GLU A 249 -5.29 -1.13 -18.77
C GLU A 249 -3.91 -1.78 -18.92
N ALA A 250 -2.83 -1.03 -18.68
CA ALA A 250 -1.48 -1.61 -18.73
C ALA A 250 -1.21 -2.47 -17.49
N LEU A 251 -1.76 -2.08 -16.34
CA LEU A 251 -1.71 -2.85 -15.12
C LEU A 251 -2.48 -4.18 -15.26
N ASP A 252 -3.68 -4.16 -15.84
CA ASP A 252 -4.52 -5.34 -16.08
C ASP A 252 -3.82 -6.41 -16.95
N SER A 253 -2.82 -6.00 -17.73
CA SER A 253 -2.06 -6.90 -18.61
C SER A 253 -0.85 -7.56 -17.93
N LEU A 254 -0.52 -7.17 -16.69
CA LEU A 254 0.65 -7.68 -15.99
C LEU A 254 0.37 -9.06 -15.37
N ASP A 255 1.26 -10.01 -15.65
CA ASP A 255 1.36 -11.25 -14.90
C ASP A 255 2.25 -11.05 -13.64
N PRO A 256 2.20 -11.96 -12.65
CA PRO A 256 3.03 -11.86 -11.43
C PRO A 256 4.54 -11.75 -11.72
N ALA A 257 5.04 -12.37 -12.79
CA ALA A 257 6.44 -12.27 -13.14
C ALA A 257 6.80 -10.89 -13.74
N ALA A 258 5.87 -10.25 -14.44
CA ALA A 258 6.00 -8.89 -14.93
C ALA A 258 5.98 -7.88 -13.78
N VAL A 259 5.04 -8.01 -12.82
CA VAL A 259 5.03 -7.21 -11.59
C VAL A 259 6.36 -7.33 -10.84
N ARG A 260 6.89 -8.55 -10.69
CA ARG A 260 8.19 -8.77 -10.06
C ARG A 260 9.34 -8.06 -10.81
N ARG A 261 9.31 -8.03 -12.14
CA ARG A 261 10.33 -7.30 -12.93
C ARG A 261 10.20 -5.79 -12.75
N VAL A 262 8.98 -5.26 -12.70
CA VAL A 262 8.72 -3.84 -12.39
C VAL A 262 9.37 -3.45 -11.05
N LEU A 263 9.15 -4.26 -10.01
CA LEU A 263 9.76 -4.03 -8.69
C LEU A 263 11.29 -4.03 -8.76
N ILE A 264 11.88 -5.02 -9.43
CA ILE A 264 13.35 -5.14 -9.58
C ILE A 264 13.93 -3.92 -10.30
N ASP A 265 13.28 -3.46 -11.38
CA ASP A 265 13.72 -2.28 -12.14
C ASP A 265 13.65 -1.02 -11.26
N MET A 266 12.56 -0.82 -10.51
CA MET A 266 12.39 0.34 -9.63
C MET A 266 13.38 0.34 -8.46
N VAL A 267 13.67 -0.82 -7.86
CA VAL A 267 14.70 -0.96 -6.82
C VAL A 267 16.09 -0.65 -7.37
N ALA A 268 16.36 -0.97 -8.64
CA ALA A 268 17.59 -0.59 -9.34
C ALA A 268 17.62 0.89 -9.76
N GLY A 269 16.54 1.66 -9.53
CA GLY A 269 16.41 3.05 -9.95
C GLY A 269 16.19 3.22 -11.45
N ALA A 270 15.72 2.18 -12.14
CA ALA A 270 15.37 2.20 -13.56
C ALA A 270 13.86 2.39 -13.75
N GLU A 271 13.48 2.93 -14.92
CA GLU A 271 12.07 2.92 -15.33
C GLU A 271 11.70 1.54 -15.87
N PRO A 272 10.58 0.95 -15.43
CA PRO A 272 10.19 -0.40 -15.79
C PRO A 272 9.65 -0.47 -17.23
N ASN A 273 10.13 -1.45 -18.00
CA ASN A 273 9.68 -1.65 -19.39
C ASN A 273 8.30 -2.31 -19.48
N ASP A 274 7.97 -3.18 -18.52
CA ASP A 274 6.68 -3.89 -18.48
C ASP A 274 5.52 -2.93 -18.16
N LEU A 275 5.79 -1.76 -17.57
CA LEU A 275 4.77 -0.76 -17.23
C LEU A 275 5.21 0.66 -17.66
N PRO A 276 5.19 0.95 -18.98
CA PRO A 276 5.68 2.22 -19.53
C PRO A 276 4.74 3.39 -19.21
N PRO A 277 5.22 4.65 -19.32
CA PRO A 277 4.37 5.83 -19.18
C PRO A 277 3.20 5.82 -20.16
N ALA A 278 2.02 6.17 -19.67
CA ALA A 278 0.80 6.25 -20.46
C ALA A 278 0.67 7.60 -21.19
N ASP A 279 -0.04 7.58 -22.32
CA ASP A 279 -0.38 8.78 -23.09
C ASP A 279 -1.48 9.58 -22.37
N ALA A 280 -1.23 10.87 -22.14
CA ALA A 280 -2.15 11.76 -21.42
C ALA A 280 -3.53 11.89 -22.11
N ASP A 281 -3.57 11.89 -23.44
CA ASP A 281 -4.84 11.98 -24.18
C ASP A 281 -5.64 10.67 -24.03
N LYS A 282 -4.95 9.52 -24.00
CA LYS A 282 -5.58 8.23 -23.74
C LYS A 282 -6.16 8.18 -22.32
N LEU A 283 -5.40 8.64 -21.33
CA LEU A 283 -5.84 8.70 -19.93
C LEU A 283 -7.04 9.63 -19.75
N ALA A 284 -7.06 10.79 -20.41
CA ALA A 284 -8.20 11.70 -20.41
C ALA A 284 -9.49 11.00 -20.91
N GLY A 285 -9.36 10.16 -21.94
CA GLY A 285 -10.47 9.35 -22.47
C GLY A 285 -10.90 8.21 -21.54
N MET A 286 -9.98 7.63 -20.77
CA MET A 286 -10.28 6.57 -19.79
C MET A 286 -10.84 7.11 -18.47
N GLY A 287 -10.52 8.36 -18.11
CA GLY A 287 -10.94 9.00 -16.87
C GLY A 287 -10.12 8.61 -15.63
N PHE A 288 -9.09 7.75 -15.78
CA PHE A 288 -8.23 7.31 -14.68
C PHE A 288 -6.77 7.17 -15.12
N GLY A 289 -5.88 7.44 -14.19
CA GLY A 289 -4.46 7.11 -14.24
C GLY A 289 -3.92 6.92 -12.84
N PHE A 290 -2.72 6.36 -12.70
CA PHE A 290 -2.09 6.22 -11.39
C PHE A 290 -0.62 6.62 -11.43
N LEU A 291 -0.11 7.06 -10.27
CA LEU A 291 1.32 7.26 -10.03
C LEU A 291 1.88 5.97 -9.42
N LEU A 292 2.85 5.35 -10.10
CA LEU A 292 3.55 4.16 -9.59
C LEU A 292 4.69 4.56 -8.67
N GLY A 293 4.73 3.97 -7.48
CA GLY A 293 5.73 4.22 -6.45
C GLY A 293 6.43 2.95 -5.96
N LEU A 294 7.64 3.13 -5.45
CA LEU A 294 8.37 2.15 -4.66
C LEU A 294 8.32 2.62 -3.21
N GLN A 295 7.69 1.83 -2.33
CA GLN A 295 7.77 2.02 -0.90
C GLN A 295 8.88 1.14 -0.33
N VAL A 296 9.76 1.76 0.46
CA VAL A 296 10.83 1.07 1.18
C VAL A 296 10.56 1.28 2.67
N ASP A 297 10.22 0.21 3.35
CA ASP A 297 9.93 0.24 4.78
C ASP A 297 11.24 0.29 5.59
N TRP A 298 11.36 1.29 6.48
CA TRP A 298 12.48 1.45 7.41
C TRP A 298 12.12 1.15 8.87
N SER A 299 11.00 0.48 9.13
CA SER A 299 10.52 0.04 10.44
C SER A 299 11.39 -1.06 11.11
N ILE A 300 12.57 -1.37 10.54
CA ILE A 300 13.52 -2.35 11.08
C ILE A 300 13.90 -2.00 12.53
N PRO A 301 13.58 -2.87 13.51
CA PRO A 301 13.93 -2.63 14.91
C PRO A 301 15.44 -2.51 15.10
N LEU A 302 15.90 -1.56 15.91
CA LEU A 302 17.31 -1.50 16.30
C LEU A 302 17.57 -2.41 17.49
N TRP A 303 18.64 -3.20 17.45
CA TRP A 303 19.00 -4.06 18.59
C TRP A 303 19.12 -3.29 19.90
N ASP A 304 19.57 -2.04 19.86
CA ASP A 304 19.72 -1.20 21.05
C ASP A 304 18.39 -0.80 21.67
N GLU A 305 17.34 -0.68 20.85
CA GLU A 305 15.97 -0.43 21.30
C GLU A 305 15.40 -1.73 21.88
N VAL A 306 15.55 -2.85 21.16
CA VAL A 306 15.10 -4.18 21.60
C VAL A 306 15.74 -4.61 22.91
N ALA A 307 17.03 -4.31 23.09
CA ALA A 307 17.77 -4.62 24.31
C ALA A 307 17.23 -3.91 25.56
N VAL A 308 16.54 -2.77 25.38
CA VAL A 308 16.01 -1.96 26.48
C VAL A 308 14.50 -2.17 26.65
N ASN A 309 13.76 -2.22 25.55
CA ASN A 309 12.30 -2.19 25.53
C ASN A 309 11.66 -3.57 25.26
N GLY A 310 12.45 -4.56 24.84
CA GLY A 310 11.94 -5.81 24.27
C GLY A 310 11.64 -5.69 22.77
N PRO A 311 11.29 -6.79 22.09
CA PRO A 311 10.87 -6.75 20.69
C PRO A 311 9.66 -5.82 20.52
N PRO A 312 9.51 -5.18 19.35
CA PRO A 312 8.28 -4.43 19.05
C PRO A 312 7.08 -5.35 19.26
N GLN A 313 6.02 -4.80 19.85
CA GLN A 313 4.74 -5.50 19.90
C GLN A 313 4.06 -5.30 18.55
N GLU A 314 3.45 -6.35 18.02
CA GLU A 314 2.54 -6.18 16.89
C GLU A 314 1.45 -5.19 17.32
N PRO A 315 1.17 -4.16 16.50
CA PRO A 315 0.07 -3.25 16.79
C PRO A 315 -1.21 -4.09 16.92
N GLU A 316 -2.00 -3.82 17.97
CA GLU A 316 -3.35 -4.39 18.05
C GLU A 316 -4.13 -3.87 16.82
N GLU A 317 -4.57 -4.76 15.93
CA GLU A 317 -5.05 -4.48 14.57
C GLU A 317 -6.21 -3.46 14.47
N ASP A 318 -6.79 -3.02 15.59
CA ASP A 318 -8.01 -2.22 15.64
C ASP A 318 -7.86 -0.80 16.25
N GLU A 319 -6.69 -0.39 16.76
CA GLU A 319 -6.54 0.96 17.36
C GLU A 319 -5.72 1.91 16.48
N ALA A 320 -6.44 2.67 15.63
CA ALA A 320 -5.87 3.82 14.93
C ALA A 320 -5.22 4.78 15.94
N THR A 321 -3.91 5.00 15.81
CA THR A 321 -3.16 5.88 16.70
C THR A 321 -3.50 7.35 16.42
N PRO A 322 -3.24 8.26 17.38
CA PRO A 322 -3.35 9.70 17.10
C PRO A 322 -2.46 10.17 15.94
N GLU A 323 -1.36 9.46 15.68
CA GLU A 323 -0.47 9.73 14.54
C GLU A 323 -1.15 9.35 13.22
N ASP A 324 -1.76 8.16 13.16
CA ASP A 324 -2.52 7.68 11.99
C ASP A 324 -3.67 8.63 11.67
N ALA A 325 -4.42 9.06 12.69
CA ALA A 325 -5.51 10.03 12.51
C ALA A 325 -5.01 11.40 12.02
N ALA A 326 -3.85 11.87 12.52
CA ALA A 326 -3.26 13.12 12.07
C ALA A 326 -2.76 13.03 10.62
N GLN A 327 -2.23 11.87 10.24
CA GLN A 327 -1.76 11.56 8.90
C GLN A 327 -2.91 11.46 7.90
N ALA A 328 -3.96 10.70 8.22
CA ALA A 328 -5.19 10.62 7.41
C ALA A 328 -5.79 12.01 7.18
N ALA A 329 -5.89 12.83 8.23
CA ALA A 329 -6.38 14.20 8.11
C ALA A 329 -5.45 15.08 7.26
N ALA A 330 -4.13 14.85 7.26
CA ALA A 330 -3.19 15.56 6.39
C ALA A 330 -3.36 15.15 4.93
N PHE A 331 -3.56 13.86 4.67
CA PHE A 331 -3.86 13.33 3.35
C PHE A 331 -5.16 13.91 2.80
N ASP A 332 -6.25 13.93 3.58
CA ASP A 332 -7.53 14.54 3.19
C ASP A 332 -7.44 16.02 2.83
N ARG A 333 -6.68 16.79 3.63
CA ARG A 333 -6.43 18.21 3.35
C ARG A 333 -5.69 18.39 2.03
N TRP A 334 -4.69 17.54 1.77
CA TRP A 334 -3.95 17.55 0.52
C TRP A 334 -4.83 17.17 -0.67
N ARG A 335 -5.63 16.09 -0.57
CA ARG A 335 -6.59 15.66 -1.60
C ARG A 335 -7.57 16.79 -1.97
N SER A 336 -8.12 17.45 -0.96
CA SER A 336 -9.03 18.59 -1.15
C SER A 336 -8.36 19.74 -1.91
N ALA A 337 -7.11 20.07 -1.54
CA ALA A 337 -6.34 21.11 -2.23
C ALA A 337 -6.02 20.74 -3.69
N VAL A 338 -5.73 19.46 -3.97
CA VAL A 338 -5.52 18.96 -5.33
C VAL A 338 -6.80 19.03 -6.15
N PHE A 339 -7.94 18.64 -5.58
CA PHE A 339 -9.24 18.76 -6.25
C PHE A 339 -9.55 20.21 -6.63
N ASP A 340 -9.37 21.15 -5.70
CA ASP A 340 -9.59 22.57 -5.96
C ASP A 340 -8.66 23.14 -7.04
N ALA A 341 -7.41 22.66 -7.11
CA ALA A 341 -6.40 23.19 -8.03
C ALA A 341 -6.47 22.56 -9.43
N ALA A 342 -6.74 21.25 -9.52
CA ALA A 342 -6.60 20.47 -10.74
C ALA A 342 -7.90 19.78 -11.20
N GLY A 343 -8.94 19.75 -10.36
CA GLY A 343 -10.23 19.12 -10.68
C GLY A 343 -10.16 17.59 -10.80
N CYS A 344 -9.07 16.97 -10.33
CA CYS A 344 -8.93 15.52 -10.23
C CYS A 344 -9.25 15.04 -8.81
N VAL A 345 -9.75 13.81 -8.69
CA VAL A 345 -9.98 13.17 -7.38
C VAL A 345 -8.87 12.16 -7.17
N VAL A 346 -8.11 12.33 -6.09
CA VAL A 346 -7.06 11.38 -5.70
C VAL A 346 -7.67 10.34 -4.76
N LEU A 347 -7.42 9.07 -5.04
CA LEU A 347 -7.88 7.94 -4.25
C LEU A 347 -6.81 7.59 -3.19
N ASP A 348 -7.00 6.49 -2.46
CA ASP A 348 -6.05 6.12 -1.41
C ASP A 348 -4.72 5.57 -1.99
N LEU A 349 -3.64 5.69 -1.22
CA LEU A 349 -2.36 5.08 -1.59
C LEU A 349 -2.47 3.59 -1.25
N VAL A 350 -2.52 2.75 -2.29
CA VAL A 350 -2.78 1.31 -2.18
C VAL A 350 -1.64 0.49 -2.76
N ARG A 351 -1.63 -0.81 -2.52
CA ARG A 351 -0.73 -1.72 -3.22
C ARG A 351 -1.08 -1.76 -4.71
N LEU A 352 -0.11 -2.12 -5.56
CA LEU A 352 -0.32 -2.09 -7.02
C LEU A 352 -1.47 -3.01 -7.45
N SER A 353 -1.61 -4.18 -6.83
CA SER A 353 -2.66 -5.17 -7.06
C SER A 353 -4.07 -4.69 -6.66
N GLU A 354 -4.17 -3.74 -5.73
CA GLU A 354 -5.43 -3.24 -5.17
C GLU A 354 -6.05 -2.10 -6.00
N VAL A 355 -5.31 -1.53 -6.95
CA VAL A 355 -5.77 -0.40 -7.78
C VAL A 355 -7.11 -0.67 -8.48
N PRO A 356 -7.38 -1.84 -9.09
CA PRO A 356 -8.67 -2.12 -9.70
C PRO A 356 -9.82 -2.13 -8.70
N GLY A 357 -9.59 -2.66 -7.49
CA GLY A 357 -10.57 -2.68 -6.40
C GLY A 357 -10.90 -1.26 -5.94
N GLU A 358 -9.87 -0.46 -5.64
CA GLU A 358 -10.01 0.93 -5.20
C GLU A 358 -10.76 1.79 -6.25
N ILE A 359 -10.47 1.62 -7.54
CA ILE A 359 -11.22 2.29 -8.62
C ILE A 359 -12.68 1.82 -8.67
N THR A 360 -12.92 0.52 -8.48
CA THR A 360 -14.27 -0.05 -8.51
C THR A 360 -15.11 0.46 -7.35
N ASP A 361 -14.55 0.52 -6.15
CA ASP A 361 -15.21 1.04 -4.95
C ASP A 361 -15.54 2.52 -5.12
N PHE A 362 -14.59 3.32 -5.60
CA PHE A 362 -14.83 4.72 -5.95
C PHE A 362 -15.96 4.90 -6.98
N LEU A 363 -16.00 4.07 -8.02
CA LEU A 363 -17.05 4.12 -9.04
C LEU A 363 -18.41 3.66 -8.49
N ALA A 364 -18.44 2.69 -7.59
CA ALA A 364 -19.66 2.26 -6.91
C ALA A 364 -20.23 3.39 -6.05
N ASP A 365 -19.38 4.08 -5.30
CA ASP A 365 -19.75 5.21 -4.46
C ASP A 365 -20.21 6.42 -5.29
N ALA A 366 -19.47 6.77 -6.34
CA ALA A 366 -19.88 7.83 -7.28
C ALA A 366 -21.17 7.46 -8.02
N GLY A 367 -21.35 6.19 -8.38
CA GLY A 367 -22.56 5.67 -9.01
C GLY A 367 -23.79 5.76 -8.10
N GLN A 368 -23.64 5.55 -6.79
CA GLN A 368 -24.70 5.77 -5.80
C GLN A 368 -25.09 7.25 -5.70
N GLN A 369 -24.12 8.17 -5.82
CA GLN A 369 -24.35 9.62 -5.81
C GLN A 369 -25.08 10.13 -7.08
N VAL A 370 -24.97 9.43 -8.22
CA VAL A 370 -25.65 9.76 -9.49
C VAL A 370 -26.91 8.89 -9.73
N GLY A 371 -27.09 7.81 -8.98
CA GLY A 371 -28.15 6.83 -9.13
C GLY A 371 -29.57 7.44 -9.12
N GLY A 372 -29.78 8.51 -8.35
CA GLY A 372 -31.06 9.22 -8.36
C GLY A 372 -31.44 9.77 -9.73
N LEU A 373 -30.49 10.22 -10.56
CA LEU A 373 -30.80 10.78 -11.88
C LEU A 373 -31.23 9.71 -12.89
N GLU A 374 -30.57 8.55 -12.89
CA GLU A 374 -30.94 7.42 -13.75
C GLU A 374 -32.25 6.76 -13.27
N GLU A 375 -32.47 6.66 -11.95
CA GLU A 375 -33.77 6.27 -11.38
C GLU A 375 -34.89 7.21 -11.88
N ILE A 376 -34.68 8.54 -11.86
CA ILE A 376 -35.64 9.52 -12.38
C ILE A 376 -35.90 9.32 -13.89
N ARG A 377 -34.86 9.09 -14.70
CA ARG A 377 -35.01 8.82 -16.15
C ARG A 377 -35.83 7.55 -16.41
N ALA A 378 -35.50 6.46 -15.73
CA ALA A 378 -36.19 5.18 -15.85
C ALA A 378 -37.66 5.30 -15.42
N PHE A 379 -37.91 6.03 -14.32
CA PHE A 379 -39.24 6.31 -13.80
C PHE A 379 -40.12 7.08 -14.81
N VAL A 380 -39.60 8.16 -15.41
CA VAL A 380 -40.30 8.93 -16.45
C VAL A 380 -40.54 8.07 -17.71
N ALA A 381 -39.56 7.27 -18.12
CA ALA A 381 -39.67 6.40 -19.29
C ALA A 381 -40.71 5.28 -19.10
N ALA A 382 -40.86 4.75 -17.88
CA ALA A 382 -41.91 3.79 -17.54
C ALA A 382 -43.30 4.42 -17.64
N ALA A 383 -43.50 5.62 -17.07
CA ALA A 383 -44.77 6.33 -17.12
C ALA A 383 -45.20 6.67 -18.57
N ARG A 384 -44.27 7.05 -19.45
CA ARG A 384 -44.55 7.29 -20.87
C ARG A 384 -45.01 6.03 -21.62
N ARG A 385 -44.51 4.86 -21.25
CA ARG A 385 -44.95 3.59 -21.84
C ARG A 385 -46.37 3.21 -21.40
N GLU A 386 -46.79 3.64 -20.21
CA GLU A 386 -48.13 3.39 -19.66
C GLU A 386 -49.20 4.33 -20.24
N ALA A 387 -48.78 5.46 -20.81
CA ALA A 387 -49.67 6.45 -21.44
C ALA A 387 -49.12 6.87 -22.83
N PRO A 388 -49.12 5.98 -23.84
CA PRO A 388 -48.52 6.28 -25.14
C PRO A 388 -49.29 7.37 -25.92
N ASP A 389 -50.59 7.54 -25.64
CA ASP A 389 -51.48 8.45 -26.36
C ASP A 389 -51.70 9.80 -25.64
N GLU A 390 -51.09 9.99 -24.46
CA GLU A 390 -51.24 11.21 -23.66
C GLU A 390 -49.88 11.74 -23.19
N GLU A 391 -49.70 13.06 -23.17
CA GLU A 391 -48.48 13.66 -22.65
C GLU A 391 -48.37 13.44 -21.13
N VAL A 392 -47.24 12.93 -20.68
CA VAL A 392 -46.92 12.76 -19.25
C VAL A 392 -46.32 14.06 -18.71
N VAL A 393 -46.82 14.50 -17.56
CA VAL A 393 -46.35 15.69 -16.83
C VAL A 393 -45.97 15.31 -15.40
N CYS A 394 -45.02 16.03 -14.82
CA CYS A 394 -44.52 15.79 -13.48
C CYS A 394 -44.87 16.93 -12.54
N ARG A 395 -45.45 16.63 -11.38
CA ARG A 395 -45.56 17.55 -10.25
C ARG A 395 -44.44 17.22 -9.26
N PRO A 396 -43.39 18.05 -9.20
CA PRO A 396 -42.37 17.88 -8.19
C PRO A 396 -42.74 18.55 -6.87
N GLU A 397 -42.32 17.97 -5.76
CA GLU A 397 -42.43 18.53 -4.42
C GLU A 397 -41.10 18.31 -3.68
N ILE A 398 -40.51 19.36 -3.12
CA ILE A 398 -39.29 19.25 -2.31
C ILE A 398 -39.73 18.93 -0.88
N ILE A 399 -39.25 17.81 -0.34
CA ILE A 399 -39.61 17.35 1.01
C ILE A 399 -38.33 17.22 1.83
N ALA A 400 -38.22 18.06 2.86
CA ALA A 400 -36.97 18.28 3.60
C ALA A 400 -35.84 18.65 2.61
N ASP A 401 -34.87 17.76 2.42
CA ASP A 401 -33.74 17.93 1.48
C ASP A 401 -33.84 16.98 0.26
N GLY A 402 -34.94 16.23 0.13
CA GLY A 402 -35.20 15.30 -0.97
C GLY A 402 -36.25 15.79 -1.98
N LEU A 403 -36.53 14.96 -2.98
CA LEU A 403 -37.42 15.27 -4.09
C LEU A 403 -38.50 14.19 -4.24
N GLU A 404 -39.77 14.56 -4.09
CA GLU A 404 -40.91 13.74 -4.48
C GLU A 404 -41.37 14.12 -5.90
N LEU A 405 -41.44 13.13 -6.79
CA LEU A 405 -41.89 13.29 -8.17
C LEU A 405 -43.18 12.51 -8.38
N SER A 406 -44.28 13.22 -8.65
CA SER A 406 -45.55 12.60 -9.01
C SER A 406 -45.82 12.77 -10.51
N LEU A 407 -46.06 11.69 -11.24
CA LEU A 407 -46.34 11.70 -12.66
C LEU A 407 -47.84 11.54 -12.94
N TYR A 408 -48.34 12.38 -13.83
CA TYR A 408 -49.72 12.41 -14.30
C TYR A 408 -49.75 12.43 -15.82
N THR A 409 -50.87 12.07 -16.42
CA THR A 409 -51.16 12.49 -17.79
C THR A 409 -51.66 13.94 -17.80
N GLN A 410 -51.55 14.61 -18.94
CA GLN A 410 -52.09 15.96 -19.14
C GLN A 410 -53.61 16.03 -18.86
N GLY A 411 -54.34 14.92 -19.06
CA GLY A 411 -55.75 14.76 -18.72
C GLY A 411 -56.05 14.63 -17.22
N GLY A 412 -55.03 14.61 -16.35
CA GLY A 412 -55.17 14.54 -14.89
C GLY A 412 -55.21 13.13 -14.31
N ARG A 413 -54.93 12.09 -15.11
CA ARG A 413 -54.83 10.72 -14.61
C ARG A 413 -53.48 10.55 -13.89
N PHE A 414 -53.50 10.11 -12.63
CA PHE A 414 -52.28 9.75 -11.91
C PHE A 414 -51.66 8.47 -12.48
N LEU A 415 -50.34 8.46 -12.66
CA LEU A 415 -49.59 7.31 -13.14
C LEU A 415 -48.81 6.66 -12.00
N SER A 416 -47.88 7.41 -11.39
CA SER A 416 -47.03 6.89 -10.32
C SER A 416 -46.35 8.03 -9.55
N SER A 417 -45.74 7.71 -8.40
CA SER A 417 -44.95 8.63 -7.57
C SER A 417 -43.65 7.99 -7.13
N MET A 418 -42.60 8.78 -7.01
CA MET A 418 -41.28 8.36 -6.53
C MET A 418 -40.73 9.40 -5.56
N VAL A 419 -40.01 8.93 -4.53
CA VAL A 419 -39.28 9.81 -3.59
C VAL A 419 -37.79 9.51 -3.74
N VAL A 420 -37.00 10.56 -4.00
CA VAL A 420 -35.54 10.51 -4.08
C VAL A 420 -34.99 11.28 -2.88
N THR A 421 -34.22 10.60 -2.04
CA THR A 421 -33.62 11.18 -0.83
C THR A 421 -32.37 12.01 -1.17
N ALA A 422 -31.98 12.92 -0.26
CA ALA A 422 -30.91 13.90 -0.49
C ALA A 422 -29.55 13.27 -0.82
N ASP A 423 -29.25 12.13 -0.21
CA ASP A 423 -28.05 11.30 -0.40
C ASP A 423 -27.94 10.69 -1.80
N LYS A 424 -29.06 10.60 -2.53
CA LYS A 424 -29.12 10.08 -3.91
C LYS A 424 -29.16 11.18 -4.97
N LEU A 425 -29.19 12.45 -4.57
CA LEU A 425 -29.24 13.57 -5.51
C LEU A 425 -27.81 14.08 -5.79
N PRO A 426 -27.39 14.15 -7.06
CA PRO A 426 -26.04 14.62 -7.42
C PRO A 426 -25.86 16.14 -7.25
N ALA A 427 -26.93 16.87 -6.91
CA ALA A 427 -26.94 18.30 -6.66
C ALA A 427 -28.15 18.66 -5.79
N LYS A 428 -28.27 19.93 -5.40
CA LYS A 428 -29.42 20.39 -4.59
C LYS A 428 -30.75 20.16 -5.32
N PRO A 429 -31.86 19.85 -4.62
CA PRO A 429 -33.15 19.58 -5.25
C PRO A 429 -33.58 20.63 -6.28
N GLU A 430 -33.33 21.91 -6.02
CA GLU A 430 -33.67 23.02 -6.93
C GLU A 430 -32.93 22.96 -8.27
N GLU A 431 -31.68 22.50 -8.27
CA GLU A 431 -30.86 22.35 -9.46
C GLU A 431 -31.28 21.09 -10.24
N ILE A 432 -31.63 20.01 -9.53
CA ILE A 432 -32.15 18.79 -10.13
C ILE A 432 -33.51 19.02 -10.79
N LEU A 433 -34.36 19.90 -10.27
CA LEU A 433 -35.63 20.27 -10.91
C LEU A 433 -35.46 20.80 -12.33
N LEU A 434 -34.38 21.55 -12.61
CA LEU A 434 -34.08 22.03 -13.96
C LEU A 434 -33.79 20.87 -14.91
N VAL A 435 -33.10 19.85 -14.41
CA VAL A 435 -32.78 18.64 -15.18
C VAL A 435 -34.03 17.78 -15.39
N VAL A 436 -34.87 17.58 -14.36
CA VAL A 436 -36.14 16.86 -14.49
C VAL A 436 -37.07 17.56 -15.49
N GLY A 437 -37.11 18.90 -15.48
CA GLY A 437 -37.88 19.68 -16.45
C GLY A 437 -37.43 19.52 -17.91
N SER A 438 -36.20 19.07 -18.14
CA SER A 438 -35.72 18.70 -19.49
C SER A 438 -36.18 17.30 -19.92
N LEU A 439 -36.49 16.42 -18.96
CA LEU A 439 -36.93 15.04 -19.21
C LEU A 439 -38.44 14.96 -19.36
N VAL A 440 -39.20 15.73 -18.56
CA VAL A 440 -40.66 15.71 -18.49
C VAL A 440 -41.19 17.12 -18.17
N PRO A 441 -42.28 17.59 -18.82
CA PRO A 441 -42.88 18.89 -18.49
C PRO A 441 -43.31 18.97 -17.02
N LEU A 442 -42.95 20.06 -16.34
CA LEU A 442 -43.30 20.27 -14.94
C LEU A 442 -44.64 20.99 -14.78
N ALA A 443 -45.50 20.47 -13.91
CA ALA A 443 -46.77 21.06 -13.52
C ALA A 443 -46.68 21.60 -12.09
N LYS A 444 -47.20 22.82 -11.88
CA LYS A 444 -47.28 23.43 -10.54
C LYS A 444 -48.36 22.80 -9.67
N ASP A 445 -49.46 22.41 -10.29
CA ASP A 445 -50.63 21.79 -9.65
C ASP A 445 -50.96 20.46 -10.33
N VAL A 446 -51.78 19.65 -9.65
CA VAL A 446 -52.30 18.39 -10.23
C VAL A 446 -53.12 18.71 -11.49
N PRO A 447 -52.76 18.18 -12.67
CA PRO A 447 -53.50 18.46 -13.90
C PRO A 447 -54.96 18.01 -13.80
N GLY A 448 -55.87 18.75 -14.44
CA GLY A 448 -57.30 18.42 -14.48
C GLY A 448 -58.12 18.80 -13.23
N ARG A 449 -57.53 19.53 -12.28
CA ARG A 449 -58.23 20.15 -11.14
C ARG A 449 -58.48 21.64 -11.31
#